data_AF-A0A8J5GF29-F1
#
_entry.id   AF-A0A8J5GF29-F1
#
_cell.length_a   1.000
_cell.length_b   1.000
_cell.length_c   1.000
_cell.angle_alpha   90.00
_cell.angle_beta   90.00
_cell.angle_gamma   90.00
#
_symmetry.space_group_name_H-M   'P 1'
#
loop_
_entity.id
_entity.type
_entity.pdbx_description
1 polymer ?
#
loop_
_entity_poly.entity_id
_entity_poly.type
_entity_poly.pdbx_seq_one_letter_code
_entity_poly.pdbx_strand_id
1 'polypeptide(L)'
;MMNPESIPWTAFWVPQGLFEWLAMPFGLKNAPAVFQRKMDMCFKGCEEFLVVYIDDILVFSTNKEQHSKHLCKMMDICQKEGLVLSPTKMKIAQPEIEFLGVIIGNRRIKLQQHIIKKIINFDEETLTTLKGLRSFLGILNYARSHIPNLSKLLGPLYSKTSPHGDKRFKTSDWAIIKEVKKLVQTLPDLESPPENAYIIIETDGSMEGWGAVCKWKQSKFDSRKTEKIYAYASGKFPVIKSTIDAEIYACMEALNAMKIHYLDRKEITLCTDCHAIIKFFNKTVDNKPSRVRWISFIDYITGTGVEIKFEHIEGTNNELADALSRLVHNITR
;
A
#
# COMPACT_ATOMS: atom_id res chain seq x y z
N MET A 1 29.37 10.74 5.14
CA MET A 1 30.21 11.89 4.72
C MET A 1 29.79 12.27 3.31
N MET A 2 29.87 13.56 2.97
CA MET A 2 29.68 14.01 1.59
C MET A 2 30.86 13.54 0.71
N ASN A 3 30.59 13.24 -0.55
CA ASN A 3 31.67 13.04 -1.53
C ASN A 3 32.43 14.38 -1.69
N PRO A 4 33.77 14.41 -1.61
CA PRO A 4 34.57 15.64 -1.73
C PRO A 4 34.20 16.52 -2.92
N GLU A 5 33.91 15.93 -4.09
CA GLU A 5 33.53 16.69 -5.30
C GLU A 5 32.14 17.33 -5.19
N SER A 6 31.31 16.83 -4.28
CA SER A 6 29.95 17.33 -4.03
C SER A 6 29.88 18.38 -2.92
N ILE A 7 30.94 18.55 -2.11
CA ILE A 7 30.96 19.49 -0.97
C ILE A 7 30.71 20.94 -1.43
N PRO A 8 31.37 21.48 -2.48
CA PRO A 8 31.20 22.88 -2.88
C PRO A 8 29.76 23.23 -3.30
N TRP A 9 28.98 22.25 -3.76
CA TRP A 9 27.58 22.43 -4.16
C TRP A 9 26.63 22.64 -2.98
N THR A 10 27.11 22.39 -1.75
CA THR A 10 26.35 22.57 -0.52
C THR A 10 26.62 23.91 0.14
N ALA A 11 27.38 24.79 -0.51
CA ALA A 11 27.79 26.06 0.07
C ALA A 11 26.58 26.95 0.41
N PHE A 12 26.62 27.59 1.58
CA PHE A 12 25.61 28.53 2.05
C PHE A 12 26.27 29.75 2.70
N TRP A 13 25.60 30.90 2.59
CA TRP A 13 26.09 32.17 3.11
C TRP A 13 25.40 32.53 4.42
N VAL A 14 26.19 32.92 5.42
CA VAL A 14 25.75 33.58 6.65
C VAL A 14 26.51 34.90 6.80
N PRO A 15 26.08 35.87 7.64
CA PRO A 15 26.79 37.14 7.80
C PRO A 15 28.28 37.01 8.13
N GLN A 16 28.69 35.89 8.75
CA GLN A 16 30.07 35.59 9.13
C GLN A 16 30.92 34.97 8.00
N GLY A 17 30.32 34.57 6.86
CA GLY A 17 31.05 34.03 5.72
C GLY A 17 30.32 32.92 4.96
N LEU A 18 31.05 32.31 4.01
CA LEU A 18 30.61 31.17 3.22
C LEU A 18 31.05 29.87 3.88
N PHE A 19 30.12 28.94 4.07
CA PHE A 19 30.37 27.62 4.65
C PHE A 19 29.85 26.52 3.74
N GLU A 20 30.40 25.33 3.87
CA GLU A 20 30.00 24.13 3.11
C GLU A 20 29.79 22.95 4.06
N TRP A 21 28.97 21.99 3.64
CA TRP A 21 28.62 20.84 4.46
C TRP A 21 29.54 19.64 4.20
N LEU A 22 30.24 19.20 5.24
CA LEU A 22 31.10 17.99 5.19
C LEU A 22 30.29 16.68 5.36
N ALA A 23 29.13 16.78 5.99
CA ALA A 23 28.15 15.71 6.14
C ALA A 23 26.88 16.04 5.33
N MET A 24 26.08 15.03 5.01
CA MET A 24 24.88 15.23 4.17
C MET A 24 23.87 16.15 4.89
N PRO A 25 23.59 17.36 4.38
CA PRO A 25 22.63 18.25 5.01
C PRO A 25 21.18 17.84 4.69
N PHE A 26 20.25 18.33 5.49
CA PHE A 26 18.83 18.28 5.16
C PHE A 26 18.51 19.17 3.95
N GLY A 27 17.45 18.82 3.22
CA GLY A 27 16.96 19.61 2.08
C GLY A 27 17.50 19.17 0.72
N LEU A 28 18.54 18.34 0.66
CA LEU A 28 18.96 17.74 -0.61
C LEU A 28 17.94 16.73 -1.11
N LYS A 29 17.48 16.89 -2.35
CA LYS A 29 16.45 16.04 -2.98
C LYS A 29 16.76 14.54 -2.88
N ASN A 30 18.03 14.16 -3.04
CA ASN A 30 18.46 12.76 -3.06
C ASN A 30 18.94 12.23 -1.70
N ALA A 31 18.98 13.06 -0.66
CA ALA A 31 19.48 12.65 0.65
C ALA A 31 18.71 11.44 1.23
N PRO A 32 17.36 11.38 1.19
CA PRO A 32 16.62 10.23 1.72
C PRO A 32 16.99 8.92 1.03
N ALA A 33 17.13 8.92 -0.30
CA ALA A 33 17.47 7.72 -1.07
C ALA A 33 18.90 7.24 -0.78
N VAL A 34 19.85 8.17 -0.64
CA VAL A 34 21.24 7.84 -0.27
C VAL A 34 21.29 7.30 1.16
N PHE A 35 20.50 7.87 2.07
CA PHE A 35 20.42 7.41 3.46
C PHE A 35 19.81 6.01 3.55
N GLN A 36 18.68 5.76 2.88
CA GLN A 36 18.05 4.44 2.81
C GLN A 36 19.06 3.40 2.32
N ARG A 37 19.77 3.67 1.22
CA ARG A 37 20.78 2.75 0.69
C ARG A 37 21.89 2.46 1.70
N LYS A 38 22.34 3.46 2.47
CA LYS A 38 23.31 3.24 3.54
C LYS A 38 22.73 2.29 4.59
N MET A 39 21.51 2.56 5.06
CA MET A 39 20.87 1.73 6.08
C MET A 39 20.63 0.29 5.60
N ASP A 40 20.19 0.11 4.36
CA ASP A 40 20.03 -1.21 3.74
C ASP A 40 21.37 -1.97 3.71
N MET A 41 22.47 -1.28 3.41
CA MET A 41 23.81 -1.90 3.44
C MET A 41 24.26 -2.24 4.86
N CYS A 42 24.02 -1.37 5.84
CA CYS A 42 24.39 -1.59 7.24
C CYS A 42 23.66 -2.81 7.83
N PHE A 43 22.36 -2.95 7.54
CA PHE A 43 21.51 -4.00 8.11
C PHE A 43 21.29 -5.20 7.18
N LYS A 44 22.05 -5.30 6.09
CA LYS A 44 21.99 -6.44 5.18
C LYS A 44 22.19 -7.77 5.95
N GLY A 45 21.31 -8.74 5.72
CA GLY A 45 21.30 -10.02 6.45
C GLY A 45 20.58 -9.98 7.80
N CYS A 46 19.81 -8.94 8.08
CA CYS A 46 18.93 -8.83 9.26
C CYS A 46 17.44 -8.72 8.89
N GLU A 47 17.09 -8.93 7.62
CA GLU A 47 15.75 -8.71 7.07
C GLU A 47 14.68 -9.60 7.73
N GLU A 48 15.09 -10.74 8.31
CA GLU A 48 14.21 -11.67 9.04
C GLU A 48 13.62 -11.08 10.33
N PHE A 49 14.26 -10.06 10.92
CA PHE A 49 13.85 -9.51 12.22
C PHE A 49 13.93 -7.98 12.32
N LEU A 50 14.37 -7.31 11.25
CA LEU A 50 14.61 -5.88 11.24
C LEU A 50 14.21 -5.28 9.89
N VAL A 51 13.45 -4.19 9.95
CA VAL A 51 13.09 -3.36 8.79
C VAL A 51 13.55 -1.94 9.04
N VAL A 52 14.13 -1.29 8.02
CA VAL A 52 14.50 0.12 8.09
C VAL A 52 13.75 0.92 7.03
N TYR A 53 13.25 2.08 7.43
CA TYR A 53 12.74 3.09 6.53
C TYR A 53 13.35 4.43 6.85
N ILE A 54 14.27 4.89 5.99
CA ILE A 54 15.08 6.10 6.17
C ILE A 54 15.76 6.07 7.54
N ASP A 55 15.28 6.85 8.50
CA ASP A 55 15.81 6.98 9.85
C ASP A 55 15.12 6.09 10.90
N ASP A 56 13.97 5.50 10.57
CA ASP A 56 13.21 4.64 11.47
C ASP A 56 13.66 3.17 11.34
N ILE A 57 14.13 2.59 12.45
CA ILE A 57 14.50 1.18 12.57
C ILE A 57 13.42 0.46 13.39
N LEU A 58 12.80 -0.57 12.80
CA LEU A 58 11.85 -1.45 13.47
C LEU A 58 12.47 -2.83 13.67
N VAL A 59 12.58 -3.27 14.91
CA VAL A 59 13.01 -4.63 15.29
C VAL A 59 11.80 -5.41 15.78
N PHE A 60 11.58 -6.61 15.24
CA PHE A 60 10.45 -7.47 15.59
C PHE A 60 10.92 -8.89 15.87
N SER A 61 10.22 -9.62 16.74
CA SER A 61 10.63 -10.96 17.20
C SER A 61 9.43 -11.71 17.78
N THR A 62 9.49 -13.04 17.82
CA THR A 62 8.36 -13.85 18.32
C THR A 62 8.27 -13.89 19.85
N ASN A 63 9.40 -13.77 20.54
CA ASN A 63 9.48 -13.82 21.99
C ASN A 63 10.58 -12.89 22.52
N LYS A 64 10.56 -12.64 23.84
CA LYS A 64 11.47 -11.70 24.51
C LYS A 64 12.94 -12.11 24.43
N GLU A 65 13.24 -13.40 24.50
CA GLU A 65 14.61 -13.92 24.49
C GLU A 65 15.26 -13.70 23.12
N GLN A 66 14.54 -14.04 22.04
CA GLN A 66 14.95 -13.72 20.67
C GLN A 66 15.07 -12.21 20.47
N HIS A 67 14.11 -11.44 21.00
CA HIS A 67 14.12 -9.99 20.88
C HIS A 67 15.37 -9.36 21.51
N SER A 68 15.80 -9.83 22.68
CA SER A 68 17.04 -9.38 23.30
C SER A 68 18.25 -9.64 22.40
N LYS A 69 18.35 -10.82 21.77
CA LYS A 69 19.45 -11.16 20.85
C LYS A 69 19.44 -10.28 19.61
N HIS A 70 18.26 -10.04 19.03
CA HIS A 70 18.09 -9.17 17.88
C HIS A 70 18.44 -7.71 18.18
N LEU A 71 18.06 -7.21 19.36
CA LEU A 71 18.43 -5.87 19.81
C LEU A 71 19.94 -5.74 19.99
N CYS A 72 20.61 -6.71 20.63
CA CYS A 72 22.07 -6.71 20.75
C CYS A 72 22.74 -6.65 19.38
N LYS A 73 22.34 -7.53 18.45
CA LYS A 73 22.89 -7.55 17.08
C LYS A 73 22.67 -6.21 16.35
N MET A 74 21.50 -5.60 16.49
CA MET A 74 21.20 -4.29 15.90
C MET A 74 22.07 -3.18 16.51
N MET A 75 22.26 -3.18 17.83
CA MET A 75 23.11 -2.20 18.53
C MET A 75 24.58 -2.35 18.15
N ASP A 76 25.09 -3.58 18.02
CA ASP A 76 26.46 -3.85 17.59
C ASP A 76 26.71 -3.31 16.18
N ILE A 77 25.75 -3.49 15.26
CA ILE A 77 25.81 -2.93 13.91
C ILE A 77 25.80 -1.40 13.98
N CYS A 78 24.90 -0.80 14.77
CA CYS A 78 24.86 0.66 14.93
C CYS A 78 26.20 1.21 15.42
N GLN A 79 26.80 0.58 16.44
CA GLN A 79 28.07 1.00 17.00
C GLN A 79 29.20 0.88 15.97
N LYS A 80 29.25 -0.23 15.23
CA LYS A 80 30.27 -0.46 14.19
C LYS A 80 30.17 0.54 13.03
N GLU A 81 28.95 0.86 12.60
CA GLU A 81 28.68 1.74 11.45
C GLU A 81 28.59 3.24 11.84
N GLY A 82 28.80 3.56 13.11
CA GLY A 82 28.73 4.91 13.65
C GLY A 82 27.33 5.53 13.56
N LEU A 83 26.28 4.71 13.66
CA LEU A 83 24.89 5.16 13.70
C LEU A 83 24.53 5.55 15.14
N VAL A 84 24.12 6.80 15.31
CA VAL A 84 23.71 7.34 16.62
C VAL A 84 22.20 7.23 16.76
N LEU A 85 21.75 6.46 17.76
CA LEU A 85 20.34 6.30 18.08
C LEU A 85 19.91 7.37 19.08
N SER A 86 18.72 7.95 18.89
CA SER A 86 18.15 8.95 19.81
C SER A 86 17.49 8.24 21.01
N PRO A 87 18.02 8.35 22.24
CA PRO A 87 17.46 7.63 23.40
C PRO A 87 16.04 8.07 23.73
N THR A 88 15.71 9.35 23.49
CA THR A 88 14.39 9.94 23.79
C THR A 88 13.30 9.49 22.83
N LYS A 89 13.66 9.04 21.63
CA LYS A 89 12.70 8.55 20.62
C LYS A 89 12.59 7.02 20.62
N MET A 90 13.46 6.32 21.33
CA MET A 90 13.51 4.86 21.32
C MET A 90 12.34 4.27 22.13
N LYS A 91 11.62 3.33 21.52
CA LYS A 91 10.58 2.53 22.18
C LYS A 91 11.03 1.07 22.16
N ILE A 92 11.38 0.50 23.32
CA ILE A 92 11.96 -0.85 23.44
C ILE A 92 10.90 -1.85 23.94
N ALA A 93 10.87 -3.04 23.34
CA ALA A 93 10.09 -4.21 23.79
C ALA A 93 8.60 -3.91 24.07
N GLN A 94 7.97 -3.11 23.20
CA GLN A 94 6.55 -2.77 23.30
C GLN A 94 5.68 -3.83 22.59
N PRO A 95 4.48 -4.14 23.12
CA PRO A 95 3.54 -5.05 22.46
C PRO A 95 2.87 -4.41 21.22
N GLU A 96 2.76 -3.08 21.20
CA GLU A 96 2.28 -2.29 20.06
C GLU A 96 3.26 -1.13 19.82
N ILE A 97 3.54 -0.84 18.54
CA ILE A 97 4.48 0.22 18.15
C ILE A 97 3.93 1.04 16.97
N GLU A 98 4.21 2.33 16.98
CA GLU A 98 3.93 3.23 15.88
C GLU A 98 5.07 3.17 14.86
N PHE A 99 4.75 2.88 13.60
CA PHE A 99 5.71 2.82 12.50
C PHE A 99 5.02 3.25 11.20
N LEU A 100 5.62 4.18 10.44
CA LEU A 100 5.14 4.63 9.12
C LEU A 100 3.64 4.99 9.02
N GLY A 101 3.10 5.65 10.04
CA GLY A 101 1.70 6.10 10.05
C GLY A 101 0.69 5.04 10.50
N VAL A 102 1.14 3.83 10.85
CA VAL A 102 0.31 2.77 11.43
C VAL A 102 0.77 2.40 12.83
N ILE A 103 -0.11 1.75 13.59
CA ILE A 103 0.17 1.08 14.85
C ILE A 103 0.16 -0.42 14.55
N ILE A 104 1.29 -1.07 14.83
CA ILE A 104 1.51 -2.49 14.60
C ILE A 104 1.58 -3.17 15.95
N GLY A 105 0.75 -4.18 16.17
CA GLY A 105 0.82 -5.00 17.39
C GLY A 105 -0.34 -5.97 17.50
N ASN A 106 -0.17 -7.02 18.30
CA ASN A 106 -1.22 -8.02 18.55
C ASN A 106 -1.87 -8.61 17.27
N ARG A 107 -1.07 -8.79 16.20
CA ARG A 107 -1.53 -9.20 14.85
C ARG A 107 -2.58 -8.27 14.25
N ARG A 108 -2.55 -6.99 14.60
CA ARG A 108 -3.43 -5.97 14.05
C ARG A 108 -2.60 -4.82 13.49
N ILE A 109 -3.12 -4.24 12.43
CA ILE A 109 -2.62 -3.01 11.83
C ILE A 109 -3.73 -1.98 11.98
N LYS A 110 -3.43 -0.89 12.69
CA LYS A 110 -4.37 0.21 12.93
C LYS A 110 -3.80 1.50 12.35
N LEU A 111 -4.67 2.38 11.87
CA LEU A 111 -4.25 3.73 11.50
C LEU A 111 -3.91 4.54 12.78
N GLN A 112 -2.87 5.36 12.71
CA GLN A 112 -2.54 6.24 13.85
C GLN A 112 -3.66 7.25 14.11
N GLN A 113 -4.01 7.43 15.39
CA GLN A 113 -5.11 8.29 15.82
C GLN A 113 -4.94 9.75 15.36
N HIS A 114 -3.72 10.24 15.25
CA HIS A 114 -3.47 11.60 14.78
C HIS A 114 -3.81 11.78 13.29
N ILE A 115 -3.65 10.72 12.47
CA ILE A 115 -4.02 10.74 11.04
C ILE A 115 -5.53 10.77 10.91
N ILE A 116 -6.24 9.93 11.69
CA ILE A 116 -7.71 9.93 11.79
C ILE A 116 -8.20 11.34 12.14
N LYS A 117 -7.66 11.93 13.22
CA LYS A 117 -8.01 13.29 13.65
C LYS A 117 -7.72 14.34 12.57
N LYS A 118 -6.59 14.23 11.87
CA LYS A 118 -6.20 15.15 10.79
C LYS A 118 -7.15 15.09 9.60
N ILE A 119 -7.69 13.92 9.27
CA ILE A 119 -8.70 13.75 8.21
C ILE A 119 -10.04 14.36 8.63
N ILE A 120 -10.49 14.07 9.86
CA ILE A 120 -11.79 14.53 10.38
C ILE A 120 -11.80 16.07 10.49
N ASN A 121 -10.76 16.62 11.11
CA ASN A 121 -10.63 18.06 11.37
C ASN A 121 -10.00 18.81 10.20
N PHE A 122 -9.88 18.19 9.02
CA PHE A 122 -9.35 18.87 7.85
C PHE A 122 -10.28 20.03 7.47
N ASP A 123 -9.71 21.22 7.40
CA ASP A 123 -10.41 22.47 7.20
C ASP A 123 -11.06 22.55 5.81
N GLU A 124 -12.31 22.98 5.76
CA GLU A 124 -13.09 23.01 4.52
C GLU A 124 -12.64 24.14 3.58
N GLU A 125 -12.19 25.28 4.11
CA GLU A 125 -11.68 26.37 3.28
C GLU A 125 -10.42 25.94 2.53
N THR A 126 -9.50 25.25 3.21
CA THR A 126 -8.29 24.73 2.56
C THR A 126 -8.59 23.68 1.47
N LEU A 127 -9.68 22.90 1.58
CA LEU A 127 -10.08 21.91 0.56
C LEU A 127 -10.44 22.55 -0.78
N THR A 128 -10.91 23.79 -0.78
CA THR A 128 -11.22 24.52 -2.01
C THR A 128 -9.95 24.92 -2.79
N THR A 129 -8.79 24.91 -2.14
CA THR A 129 -7.51 25.17 -2.77
C THR A 129 -6.92 23.90 -3.39
N LEU A 130 -6.26 24.02 -4.54
CA LEU A 130 -5.62 22.86 -5.19
C LEU A 130 -4.55 22.21 -4.30
N LYS A 131 -3.81 23.00 -3.51
CA LYS A 131 -2.80 22.50 -2.57
C LYS A 131 -3.46 21.74 -1.42
N GLY A 132 -4.53 22.28 -0.83
CA GLY A 132 -5.24 21.64 0.27
C GLY A 132 -5.96 20.37 -0.18
N LEU A 133 -6.59 20.37 -1.36
CA LEU A 133 -7.20 19.16 -1.93
C LEU A 133 -6.18 18.04 -2.15
N ARG A 134 -5.01 18.36 -2.75
CA ARG A 134 -3.93 17.37 -2.91
C ARG A 134 -3.41 16.86 -1.58
N SER A 135 -3.29 17.74 -0.58
CA SER A 135 -2.90 17.35 0.78
C SER A 135 -3.93 16.41 1.41
N PHE A 136 -5.22 16.70 1.29
CA PHE A 136 -6.30 15.87 1.83
C PHE A 136 -6.31 14.48 1.18
N LEU A 137 -6.30 14.43 -0.16
CA LEU A 137 -6.23 13.17 -0.91
C LEU A 137 -4.96 12.37 -0.57
N GLY A 138 -3.83 13.06 -0.37
CA GLY A 138 -2.57 12.45 0.05
C GLY A 138 -2.66 11.79 1.44
N ILE A 139 -3.31 12.43 2.40
CA ILE A 139 -3.50 11.87 3.76
C ILE A 139 -4.44 10.65 3.72
N LEU A 140 -5.45 10.66 2.87
CA LEU A 140 -6.37 9.53 2.72
C LEU A 140 -5.70 8.26 2.18
N ASN A 141 -4.56 8.38 1.48
CA ASN A 141 -3.83 7.21 1.02
C ASN A 141 -3.34 6.32 2.17
N TYR A 142 -3.08 6.86 3.36
CA TYR A 142 -2.73 6.05 4.54
C TYR A 142 -3.87 5.13 4.99
N ALA A 143 -5.13 5.52 4.75
CA ALA A 143 -6.31 4.74 5.10
C ALA A 143 -6.81 3.84 3.95
N ARG A 144 -6.14 3.86 2.80
CA ARG A 144 -6.63 3.22 1.56
C ARG A 144 -6.85 1.72 1.68
N SER A 145 -5.97 1.02 2.39
CA SER A 145 -6.09 -0.41 2.65
C SER A 145 -7.27 -0.77 3.56
N HIS A 146 -7.76 0.19 4.36
CA HIS A 146 -8.85 0.01 5.32
C HIS A 146 -10.23 0.36 4.73
N ILE A 147 -10.27 1.18 3.68
CA ILE A 147 -11.52 1.71 3.13
C ILE A 147 -11.84 1.01 1.81
N PRO A 148 -12.94 0.24 1.72
CA PRO A 148 -13.41 -0.26 0.44
C PRO A 148 -13.79 0.93 -0.44
N ASN A 149 -13.54 0.83 -1.75
CA ASN A 149 -14.01 1.77 -2.77
C ASN A 149 -13.39 3.17 -2.72
N LEU A 150 -12.32 3.38 -1.94
CA LEU A 150 -11.80 4.73 -1.71
C LEU A 150 -11.40 5.45 -3.02
N SER A 151 -10.70 4.79 -3.94
CA SER A 151 -10.24 5.42 -5.19
C SER A 151 -11.40 5.88 -6.07
N LYS A 152 -12.51 5.16 -6.02
CA LYS A 152 -13.73 5.46 -6.77
C LYS A 152 -14.52 6.57 -6.12
N LEU A 153 -14.71 6.50 -4.80
CA LEU A 153 -15.34 7.56 -3.99
C LEU A 153 -14.63 8.91 -4.18
N LEU A 154 -13.30 8.90 -4.19
CA LEU A 154 -12.47 10.08 -4.42
C LEU A 154 -12.32 10.46 -5.90
N GLY A 155 -12.83 9.65 -6.83
CA GLY A 155 -12.69 9.84 -8.28
C GLY A 155 -13.08 11.24 -8.76
N PRO A 156 -14.25 11.79 -8.35
CA PRO A 156 -14.64 13.17 -8.68
C PRO A 156 -13.68 14.21 -8.12
N LEU A 157 -13.12 13.99 -6.92
CA LEU A 157 -12.16 14.89 -6.29
C LEU A 157 -10.80 14.87 -6.99
N TYR A 158 -10.32 13.69 -7.41
CA TYR A 158 -9.10 13.58 -8.21
C TYR A 158 -9.20 14.36 -9.52
N SER A 159 -10.35 14.32 -10.21
CA SER A 159 -10.57 15.09 -11.43
C SER A 159 -10.37 16.60 -11.23
N LYS A 160 -10.66 17.15 -10.04
CA LYS A 160 -10.45 18.58 -9.74
C LYS A 160 -8.99 18.95 -9.52
N THR A 161 -8.11 17.98 -9.28
CA THR A 161 -6.66 18.21 -9.15
C THR A 161 -5.94 18.32 -10.50
N SER A 162 -6.63 17.94 -11.58
CA SER A 162 -6.16 18.02 -12.96
C SER A 162 -6.05 19.48 -13.42
N PRO A 163 -5.05 19.85 -14.24
CA PRO A 163 -4.94 21.18 -14.84
C PRO A 163 -6.21 21.62 -15.59
N HIS A 164 -6.93 20.67 -16.19
CA HIS A 164 -8.14 20.91 -16.98
C HIS A 164 -9.45 20.59 -16.23
N GLY A 165 -9.38 20.25 -14.94
CA GLY A 165 -10.55 19.90 -14.14
C GLY A 165 -11.37 21.10 -13.67
N ASP A 166 -12.68 20.93 -13.47
CA ASP A 166 -13.52 21.94 -12.81
C ASP A 166 -13.17 22.01 -11.32
N LYS A 167 -12.56 23.12 -10.91
CA LYS A 167 -12.08 23.36 -9.54
C LYS A 167 -13.20 23.72 -8.57
N ARG A 168 -14.41 24.04 -9.05
CA ARG A 168 -15.53 24.42 -8.19
C ARG A 168 -16.07 23.20 -7.47
N PHE A 169 -16.29 23.32 -6.16
CA PHE A 169 -16.93 22.27 -5.37
C PHE A 169 -18.45 22.36 -5.50
N LYS A 170 -19.06 21.28 -5.96
CA LYS A 170 -20.51 21.08 -6.01
C LYS A 170 -20.97 20.44 -4.71
N THR A 171 -22.28 20.46 -4.45
CA THR A 171 -22.88 19.80 -3.28
C THR A 171 -22.52 18.31 -3.23
N SER A 172 -22.39 17.64 -4.39
CA SER A 172 -21.95 16.24 -4.48
C SER A 172 -20.53 16.02 -3.98
N ASP A 173 -19.61 16.98 -4.16
CA ASP A 173 -18.23 16.87 -3.72
C ASP A 173 -18.12 16.94 -2.19
N TRP A 174 -18.94 17.81 -1.58
CA TRP A 174 -19.05 17.91 -0.12
C TRP A 174 -19.70 16.67 0.50
N ALA A 175 -20.68 16.06 -0.18
CA ALA A 175 -21.26 14.79 0.24
C ALA A 175 -20.19 13.68 0.29
N ILE A 176 -19.34 13.59 -0.74
CA ILE A 176 -18.21 12.65 -0.79
C ILE A 176 -17.24 12.90 0.39
N ILE A 177 -16.84 14.15 0.63
CA ILE A 177 -15.93 14.48 1.73
C ILE A 177 -16.53 14.05 3.08
N LYS A 178 -17.82 14.33 3.31
CA LYS A 178 -18.52 13.96 4.53
C LYS A 178 -18.61 12.44 4.70
N GLU A 179 -18.88 11.71 3.63
CA GLU A 179 -18.91 10.25 3.63
C GLU A 179 -17.53 9.66 3.96
N VAL A 180 -16.46 10.15 3.33
CA VAL A 180 -15.09 9.71 3.61
C VAL A 180 -14.71 9.99 5.07
N LYS A 181 -15.02 11.19 5.59
CA LYS A 181 -14.76 11.53 6.99
C LYS A 181 -15.49 10.58 7.95
N LYS A 182 -16.73 10.16 7.61
CA LYS A 182 -17.50 9.18 8.39
C LYS A 182 -16.90 7.79 8.32
N LEU A 183 -16.51 7.31 7.14
CA LEU A 183 -15.87 6.00 6.96
C LEU A 183 -14.57 5.89 7.76
N VAL A 184 -13.75 6.95 7.75
CA VAL A 184 -12.48 7.02 8.48
C VAL A 184 -12.68 6.94 10.00
N GLN A 185 -13.82 7.41 10.52
CA GLN A 185 -14.15 7.32 11.95
C GLN A 185 -14.48 5.90 12.39
N THR A 186 -15.05 5.08 11.51
CA THR A 186 -15.55 3.73 11.82
C THR A 186 -14.72 2.65 11.14
N LEU A 187 -13.41 2.88 10.98
CA LEU A 187 -12.53 1.92 10.31
C LEU A 187 -12.35 0.68 11.18
N PRO A 188 -12.60 -0.53 10.64
CA PRO A 188 -12.24 -1.76 11.32
C PRO A 188 -10.71 -1.91 11.37
N ASP A 189 -10.22 -2.52 12.45
CA ASP A 189 -8.84 -2.99 12.51
C ASP A 189 -8.63 -4.06 11.41
N LEU A 190 -7.51 -3.97 10.68
CA LEU A 190 -7.11 -5.04 9.77
C LEU A 190 -6.31 -6.07 10.56
N GLU A 191 -6.69 -7.34 10.42
CA GLU A 191 -6.00 -8.46 11.06
C GLU A 191 -4.86 -8.95 10.16
N SER A 192 -3.65 -8.92 10.69
CA SER A 192 -2.46 -9.44 10.01
C SER A 192 -2.55 -10.97 9.94
N PRO A 193 -2.40 -11.57 8.75
CA PRO A 193 -2.41 -13.02 8.60
C PRO A 193 -1.24 -13.65 9.36
N PRO A 194 -1.42 -14.83 9.97
CA PRO A 194 -0.30 -15.64 10.43
C PRO A 194 0.56 -16.12 9.25
N GLU A 195 1.81 -16.49 9.52
CA GLU A 195 2.80 -16.89 8.50
C GLU A 195 2.32 -18.02 7.56
N ASN A 196 1.58 -18.98 8.12
CA ASN A 196 1.06 -20.12 7.38
C ASN A 196 -0.35 -19.91 6.79
N ALA A 197 -0.88 -18.69 6.85
CA ALA A 197 -2.19 -18.41 6.26
C ALA A 197 -2.15 -18.48 4.73
N TYR A 198 -3.27 -18.95 4.19
CA TYR A 198 -3.51 -18.96 2.76
C TYR A 198 -4.14 -17.64 2.32
N ILE A 199 -3.54 -16.98 1.33
CA ILE A 199 -4.00 -15.69 0.82
C ILE A 199 -4.90 -15.90 -0.41
N ILE A 200 -6.01 -15.17 -0.42
CA ILE A 200 -6.99 -15.15 -1.51
C ILE A 200 -7.17 -13.70 -1.93
N ILE A 201 -7.05 -13.43 -3.22
CA ILE A 201 -7.32 -12.11 -3.79
C ILE A 201 -8.54 -12.23 -4.67
N GLU A 202 -9.58 -11.47 -4.35
CA GLU A 202 -10.75 -11.30 -5.21
C GLU A 202 -10.58 -10.02 -6.01
N THR A 203 -10.81 -10.09 -7.31
CA THR A 203 -10.68 -8.96 -8.21
C THR A 203 -11.88 -8.87 -9.14
N ASP A 204 -12.20 -7.65 -9.55
CA ASP A 204 -13.23 -7.36 -10.54
C ASP A 204 -12.85 -6.13 -11.38
N GLY A 205 -13.14 -6.18 -12.67
CA GLY A 205 -12.77 -5.17 -13.65
C GLY A 205 -13.97 -4.62 -14.41
N SER A 206 -14.26 -3.33 -14.22
CA SER A 206 -15.26 -2.62 -15.02
C SER A 206 -14.62 -1.67 -16.02
N MET A 207 -15.43 -1.14 -16.94
CA MET A 207 -14.97 -0.09 -17.86
C MET A 207 -14.55 1.20 -17.13
N GLU A 208 -14.93 1.38 -15.87
CA GLU A 208 -14.65 2.57 -15.08
C GLU A 208 -13.38 2.43 -14.22
N GLY A 209 -13.05 1.21 -13.81
CA GLY A 209 -11.97 0.94 -12.87
C GLY A 209 -11.95 -0.50 -12.38
N TRP A 210 -11.05 -0.76 -11.43
CA TRP A 210 -10.88 -2.07 -10.80
C TRP A 210 -11.03 -2.02 -9.30
N GLY A 211 -11.41 -3.16 -8.75
CA GLY A 211 -11.53 -3.41 -7.33
C GLY A 211 -10.80 -4.69 -6.95
N ALA A 212 -10.20 -4.71 -5.76
CA ALA A 212 -9.61 -5.90 -5.19
C ALA A 212 -9.80 -5.99 -3.67
N VAL A 213 -10.07 -7.21 -3.19
CA VAL A 213 -10.11 -7.55 -1.77
C VAL A 213 -9.06 -8.63 -1.52
N CYS A 214 -8.11 -8.33 -0.64
CA CYS A 214 -7.18 -9.33 -0.14
C CYS A 214 -7.78 -9.94 1.12
N LYS A 215 -7.97 -11.25 1.10
CA LYS A 215 -8.49 -12.04 2.21
C LYS A 215 -7.48 -13.11 2.61
N TRP A 216 -7.65 -13.67 3.80
CA TRP A 216 -6.87 -14.79 4.26
C TRP A 216 -7.71 -15.79 5.06
N LYS A 217 -7.24 -17.03 5.08
CA LYS A 217 -7.77 -18.13 5.91
C LYS A 217 -6.64 -18.99 6.46
N GLN A 218 -6.90 -19.74 7.53
CA GLN A 218 -5.86 -20.49 8.24
C GLN A 218 -5.31 -21.65 7.40
N SER A 219 -6.19 -22.37 6.70
CA SER A 219 -5.85 -23.44 5.78
C SER A 219 -6.54 -23.26 4.43
N LYS A 220 -5.88 -23.70 3.35
CA LYS A 220 -6.43 -23.69 1.99
C LYS A 220 -7.78 -24.40 1.88
N PHE A 221 -8.02 -25.42 2.71
CA PHE A 221 -9.25 -26.22 2.68
C PHE A 221 -10.36 -25.69 3.58
N ASP A 222 -10.11 -24.61 4.34
CA ASP A 222 -11.13 -24.02 5.20
C ASP A 222 -12.24 -23.36 4.37
N SER A 223 -13.44 -23.37 4.95
CA SER A 223 -14.65 -22.77 4.36
C SER A 223 -14.48 -21.27 4.13
N ARG A 224 -15.08 -20.74 3.06
CA ARG A 224 -15.12 -19.30 2.77
C ARG A 224 -15.64 -18.43 3.92
N LYS A 225 -16.49 -18.99 4.80
CA LYS A 225 -17.01 -18.28 5.98
C LYS A 225 -15.93 -17.91 7.01
N THR A 226 -14.76 -18.53 6.94
CA THR A 226 -13.63 -18.26 7.84
C THR A 226 -12.68 -17.19 7.28
N GLU A 227 -12.94 -16.69 6.08
CA GLU A 227 -12.14 -15.66 5.44
C GLU A 227 -12.18 -14.37 6.25
N LYS A 228 -11.00 -13.79 6.48
CA LYS A 228 -10.85 -12.47 7.08
C LYS A 228 -10.23 -11.52 6.08
N ILE A 229 -10.63 -10.26 6.16
CA ILE A 229 -10.11 -9.21 5.27
C ILE A 229 -8.73 -8.79 5.77
N TYR A 230 -7.76 -8.82 4.85
CA TYR A 230 -6.42 -8.31 5.08
C TYR A 230 -6.27 -6.87 4.57
N ALA A 231 -6.78 -6.59 3.37
CA ALA A 231 -6.66 -5.28 2.75
C ALA A 231 -7.67 -5.07 1.61
N TYR A 232 -7.94 -3.80 1.29
CA TYR A 232 -8.66 -3.38 0.11
C TYR A 232 -7.77 -2.61 -0.85
N ALA A 233 -8.02 -2.77 -2.15
CA ALA A 233 -7.45 -1.91 -3.17
C ALA A 233 -8.51 -1.60 -4.24
N SER A 234 -8.35 -0.45 -4.87
CA SER A 234 -9.19 -0.05 -5.99
C SER A 234 -8.45 0.99 -6.80
N GLY A 235 -8.77 1.12 -8.07
CA GLY A 235 -8.16 2.10 -8.94
C GLY A 235 -8.97 2.34 -10.20
N LYS A 236 -8.47 3.26 -11.01
CA LYS A 236 -8.99 3.51 -12.36
C LYS A 236 -8.01 2.96 -13.37
N PHE A 237 -8.54 2.52 -14.50
CA PHE A 237 -7.72 2.14 -15.62
C PHE A 237 -7.39 3.34 -16.52
N PRO A 238 -6.29 3.29 -17.28
CA PRO A 238 -6.20 4.04 -18.54
C PRO A 238 -7.31 3.56 -19.51
N VAL A 239 -7.55 4.28 -20.61
CA VAL A 239 -8.64 3.96 -21.56
C VAL A 239 -8.58 2.48 -21.99
N ILE A 240 -9.58 1.69 -21.58
CA ILE A 240 -9.69 0.27 -21.93
C ILE A 240 -10.53 0.08 -23.20
N LYS A 241 -10.16 -0.93 -23.98
CA LYS A 241 -10.81 -1.27 -25.25
C LYS A 241 -11.95 -2.28 -25.13
N SER A 242 -11.96 -3.15 -24.12
CA SER A 242 -13.00 -4.17 -23.94
C SER A 242 -13.16 -4.61 -22.47
N THR A 243 -14.32 -5.18 -22.13
CA THR A 243 -14.58 -5.73 -20.79
C THR A 243 -13.62 -6.85 -20.40
N ILE A 244 -13.22 -7.70 -21.35
CA ILE A 244 -12.22 -8.75 -21.08
C ILE A 244 -10.85 -8.14 -20.79
N ASP A 245 -10.48 -7.08 -21.50
CA ASP A 245 -9.23 -6.37 -21.19
C ASP A 245 -9.31 -5.71 -19.81
N ALA A 246 -10.48 -5.17 -19.42
CA ALA A 246 -10.70 -4.63 -18.07
C ALA A 246 -10.44 -5.67 -16.99
N GLU A 247 -10.99 -6.88 -17.14
CA GLU A 247 -10.77 -7.99 -16.20
C GLU A 247 -9.31 -8.43 -16.10
N ILE A 248 -8.61 -8.51 -17.23
CA ILE A 248 -7.18 -8.87 -17.27
C ILE A 248 -6.35 -7.79 -16.55
N TYR A 249 -6.59 -6.52 -16.87
CA TYR A 249 -5.90 -5.42 -16.21
C TYR A 249 -6.27 -5.35 -14.72
N ALA A 250 -7.51 -5.65 -14.33
CA ALA A 250 -7.93 -5.70 -12.93
C ALA A 250 -7.06 -6.70 -12.16
N CYS A 251 -6.89 -7.90 -12.71
CA CYS A 251 -6.02 -8.92 -12.12
C CYS A 251 -4.58 -8.42 -11.95
N MET A 252 -4.00 -7.79 -12.97
CA MET A 252 -2.62 -7.28 -12.92
C MET A 252 -2.47 -6.15 -11.89
N GLU A 253 -3.39 -5.19 -11.88
CA GLU A 253 -3.37 -4.07 -10.95
C GLU A 253 -3.65 -4.50 -9.50
N ALA A 254 -4.55 -5.47 -9.31
CA ALA A 254 -4.82 -6.09 -8.01
C ALA A 254 -3.57 -6.77 -7.46
N LEU A 255 -2.89 -7.58 -8.28
CA LEU A 255 -1.62 -8.21 -7.91
C LEU A 255 -0.55 -7.15 -7.59
N ASN A 256 -0.42 -6.12 -8.42
CA ASN A 256 0.54 -5.05 -8.18
C ASN A 256 0.30 -4.33 -6.85
N ALA A 257 -0.95 -3.91 -6.61
CA ALA A 257 -1.33 -3.16 -5.42
C ALA A 257 -1.26 -4.01 -4.15
N MET A 258 -1.56 -5.30 -4.26
CA MET A 258 -1.55 -6.23 -3.12
C MET A 258 -0.20 -6.95 -2.95
N LYS A 259 0.83 -6.61 -3.72
CA LYS A 259 2.12 -7.32 -3.73
C LYS A 259 2.71 -7.51 -2.33
N ILE A 260 2.65 -6.48 -1.49
CA ILE A 260 3.16 -6.53 -0.11
C ILE A 260 2.45 -7.55 0.79
N HIS A 261 1.25 -8.01 0.39
CA HIS A 261 0.40 -8.89 1.18
C HIS A 261 0.59 -10.38 0.85
N TYR A 262 1.23 -10.70 -0.28
CA TYR A 262 1.37 -12.09 -0.72
C TYR A 262 2.78 -12.49 -1.20
N LEU A 263 3.72 -11.56 -1.38
CA LEU A 263 5.02 -11.86 -1.97
C LEU A 263 5.84 -12.88 -1.15
N ASP A 264 5.57 -12.98 0.15
CA ASP A 264 6.17 -13.94 1.07
C ASP A 264 5.48 -15.33 1.07
N ARG A 265 4.46 -15.52 0.22
CA ARG A 265 3.72 -16.77 0.09
C ARG A 265 4.23 -17.58 -1.10
N LYS A 266 4.21 -18.90 -0.95
CA LYS A 266 4.53 -19.84 -2.05
C LYS A 266 3.42 -19.87 -3.10
N GLU A 267 2.18 -19.80 -2.64
CA GLU A 267 0.99 -19.98 -3.45
C GLU A 267 -0.13 -19.04 -2.97
N ILE A 268 -0.89 -18.50 -3.92
CA ILE A 268 -2.13 -17.76 -3.67
C ILE A 268 -3.25 -18.18 -4.62
N THR A 269 -4.49 -17.92 -4.22
CA THR A 269 -5.64 -17.97 -5.15
C THR A 269 -6.02 -16.56 -5.60
N LEU A 270 -6.12 -16.36 -6.91
CA LEU A 270 -6.73 -15.20 -7.54
C LEU A 270 -8.12 -15.57 -8.07
N CYS A 271 -9.14 -14.88 -7.57
CA CYS A 271 -10.54 -15.10 -7.86
C CYS A 271 -11.08 -14.02 -8.80
N THR A 272 -11.73 -14.44 -9.89
CA THR A 272 -12.37 -13.56 -10.88
C THR A 272 -13.68 -14.17 -11.37
N ASP A 273 -14.65 -13.34 -11.73
CA ASP A 273 -15.90 -13.75 -12.39
C ASP A 273 -15.72 -13.99 -13.91
N CYS A 274 -14.55 -13.62 -14.45
CA CYS A 274 -14.26 -13.72 -15.86
C CYS A 274 -13.90 -15.15 -16.26
N HIS A 275 -14.90 -15.94 -16.65
CA HIS A 275 -14.72 -17.29 -17.19
C HIS A 275 -13.69 -17.38 -18.34
N ALA A 276 -13.50 -16.31 -19.11
CA ALA A 276 -12.50 -16.27 -20.18
C ALA A 276 -11.08 -16.39 -19.65
N ILE A 277 -10.76 -15.77 -18.51
CA ILE A 277 -9.44 -15.84 -17.87
C ILE A 277 -9.18 -17.26 -17.36
N ILE A 278 -10.17 -17.88 -16.71
CA ILE A 278 -10.04 -19.23 -16.16
C ILE A 278 -9.90 -20.27 -17.28
N LYS A 279 -10.76 -20.21 -18.31
CA LYS A 279 -10.66 -21.10 -19.48
C LYS A 279 -9.33 -20.93 -20.21
N PHE A 280 -8.83 -19.70 -20.26
CA PHE A 280 -7.55 -19.41 -20.88
C PHE A 280 -6.40 -20.01 -20.08
N PHE A 281 -6.32 -19.75 -18.77
CA PHE A 281 -5.26 -20.25 -17.90
C PHE A 281 -5.21 -21.77 -17.84
N ASN A 282 -6.37 -22.44 -17.80
CA ASN A 282 -6.44 -23.90 -17.84
C ASN A 282 -5.99 -24.48 -19.20
N LYS A 283 -6.13 -23.74 -20.31
CA LYS A 283 -5.71 -24.18 -21.66
C LYS A 283 -4.26 -23.88 -22.00
N THR A 284 -3.66 -22.83 -21.43
CA THR A 284 -2.26 -22.47 -21.70
C THR A 284 -1.24 -23.37 -21.04
N VAL A 285 -1.67 -24.25 -20.13
CA VAL A 285 -0.86 -25.40 -19.69
C VAL A 285 -0.47 -26.28 -20.88
N ASP A 286 -1.29 -26.34 -21.94
CA ASP A 286 -1.08 -27.22 -23.10
C ASP A 286 -0.60 -26.50 -24.38
N ASN A 287 -0.79 -25.18 -24.54
CA ASN A 287 -0.43 -24.45 -25.77
C ASN A 287 -0.03 -22.98 -25.52
N LYS A 288 1.06 -22.52 -26.16
CA LYS A 288 1.51 -21.13 -26.09
C LYS A 288 0.51 -20.19 -26.81
N PRO A 289 0.05 -19.10 -26.16
CA PRO A 289 -0.95 -18.21 -26.72
C PRO A 289 -0.38 -17.32 -27.84
N SER A 290 -1.19 -17.08 -28.88
CA SER A 290 -0.81 -16.26 -30.04
C SER A 290 -1.21 -14.78 -29.94
N ARG A 291 -1.96 -14.38 -28.91
CA ARG A 291 -2.41 -12.98 -28.74
C ARG A 291 -1.56 -12.26 -27.68
N VAL A 292 -0.98 -11.13 -28.08
CA VAL A 292 -0.08 -10.28 -27.26
C VAL A 292 -0.60 -10.03 -25.85
N ARG A 293 -1.89 -9.68 -25.68
CA ARG A 293 -2.47 -9.39 -24.35
C ARG A 293 -2.32 -10.53 -23.34
N TRP A 294 -2.46 -11.76 -23.81
CA TRP A 294 -2.41 -12.94 -22.96
C TRP A 294 -0.97 -13.34 -22.62
N ILE A 295 -0.04 -13.09 -23.54
CA ILE A 295 1.40 -13.25 -23.30
C ILE A 295 1.82 -12.29 -22.20
N SER A 296 1.47 -11.00 -22.32
CA SER A 296 1.78 -10.00 -21.29
C SER A 296 1.17 -10.33 -19.93
N PHE A 297 -0.04 -10.90 -19.90
CA PHE A 297 -0.67 -11.34 -18.67
C PHE A 297 0.06 -12.52 -18.02
N ILE A 298 0.44 -13.54 -18.79
CA ILE A 298 1.23 -14.68 -18.30
C ILE A 298 2.62 -14.24 -17.84
N ASP A 299 3.31 -13.41 -18.62
CA ASP A 299 4.62 -12.88 -18.27
C ASP A 299 4.56 -12.09 -16.96
N TYR A 300 3.48 -11.33 -16.74
CA TYR A 300 3.27 -10.62 -15.49
C TYR A 300 3.06 -11.59 -14.32
N ILE A 301 2.17 -12.58 -14.45
CA ILE A 301 1.88 -13.59 -13.42
C ILE A 301 3.15 -14.37 -13.06
N THR A 302 3.83 -14.93 -14.06
CA THR A 302 5.05 -15.71 -13.87
C THR A 302 6.19 -14.86 -13.31
N GLY A 303 6.26 -13.58 -13.71
CA GLY A 303 7.20 -12.59 -13.18
C GLY A 303 6.96 -12.20 -11.72
N THR A 304 5.81 -12.54 -11.11
CA THR A 304 5.59 -12.30 -9.68
C THR A 304 6.46 -13.19 -8.79
N GLY A 305 6.89 -14.36 -9.28
CA GLY A 305 7.64 -15.35 -8.51
C GLY A 305 6.80 -16.20 -7.55
N VAL A 306 5.48 -16.04 -7.54
CA VAL A 306 4.54 -16.77 -6.68
C VAL A 306 3.64 -17.66 -7.55
N GLU A 307 3.28 -18.85 -7.08
CA GLU A 307 2.31 -19.70 -7.77
C GLU A 307 0.89 -19.12 -7.63
N ILE A 308 0.29 -18.68 -8.73
CA ILE A 308 -1.06 -18.10 -8.75
C ILE A 308 -2.04 -19.12 -9.29
N LYS A 309 -3.01 -19.53 -8.46
CA LYS A 309 -4.13 -20.39 -8.87
C LYS A 309 -5.35 -19.54 -9.18
N PHE A 310 -5.98 -19.79 -10.31
CA PHE A 310 -7.20 -19.11 -10.72
C PHE A 310 -8.42 -19.89 -10.27
N GLU A 311 -9.32 -19.23 -9.54
CA GLU A 311 -10.61 -19.79 -9.16
C GLU A 311 -11.74 -18.91 -9.72
N HIS A 312 -12.81 -19.57 -10.18
CA HIS A 312 -14.03 -18.87 -10.55
C HIS A 312 -14.81 -18.52 -9.29
N ILE A 313 -15.25 -17.27 -9.21
CA ILE A 313 -16.30 -16.87 -8.27
C ILE A 313 -17.50 -16.43 -9.08
N GLU A 314 -18.65 -17.05 -8.85
CA GLU A 314 -19.90 -16.55 -9.40
C GLU A 314 -20.10 -15.09 -8.96
N GLY A 315 -20.53 -14.20 -9.86
CA GLY A 315 -20.67 -12.77 -9.54
C GLY A 315 -21.51 -12.49 -8.29
N THR A 316 -22.48 -13.36 -7.96
CA THR A 316 -23.28 -13.32 -6.72
C THR A 316 -22.47 -13.49 -5.43
N ASN A 317 -21.30 -14.12 -5.51
CA ASN A 317 -20.37 -14.32 -4.41
C ASN A 317 -19.15 -13.38 -4.49
N ASN A 318 -19.03 -12.58 -5.56
CA ASN A 318 -17.98 -11.57 -5.77
C ASN A 318 -18.44 -10.15 -5.38
N GLU A 319 -19.50 -10.03 -4.56
CA GLU A 319 -20.17 -8.74 -4.30
C GLU A 319 -19.22 -7.64 -3.82
N LEU A 320 -18.20 -7.98 -3.03
CA LEU A 320 -17.25 -7.00 -2.55
C LEU A 320 -16.37 -6.47 -3.69
N ALA A 321 -15.74 -7.32 -4.49
CA ALA A 321 -14.89 -6.87 -5.59
C ALA A 321 -15.73 -6.21 -6.71
N ASP A 322 -16.91 -6.73 -7.01
CA ASP A 322 -17.88 -6.14 -7.96
C ASP A 322 -18.35 -4.76 -7.51
N ALA A 323 -18.71 -4.61 -6.22
CA ALA A 323 -19.01 -3.30 -5.65
C ALA A 323 -17.79 -2.37 -5.71
N LEU A 324 -16.57 -2.91 -5.58
CA LEU A 324 -15.33 -2.16 -5.71
C LEU A 324 -15.08 -1.64 -7.14
N SER A 325 -15.53 -2.35 -8.16
CA SER A 325 -15.28 -2.04 -9.57
C SER A 325 -16.42 -1.27 -10.28
N ARG A 326 -17.71 -1.48 -9.94
CA ARG A 326 -18.88 -0.96 -10.71
C ARG A 326 -19.65 0.19 -10.03
N LEU A 327 -19.84 1.35 -10.66
CA LEU A 327 -20.84 2.35 -10.20
C LEU A 327 -22.27 1.83 -10.44
N VAL A 328 -23.09 1.67 -9.40
CA VAL A 328 -24.55 1.85 -9.56
C VAL A 328 -25.17 2.49 -8.31
N HIS A 329 -25.91 3.57 -8.58
CA HIS A 329 -26.87 4.33 -7.78
C HIS A 329 -27.33 3.74 -6.43
N ASN A 330 -27.03 4.46 -5.35
CA ASN A 330 -27.92 4.60 -4.19
C ASN A 330 -27.83 6.02 -3.59
N ILE A 331 -27.68 7.05 -4.44
CA ILE A 331 -27.93 8.45 -4.07
C ILE A 331 -29.12 8.95 -4.90
N THR A 332 -30.24 8.23 -4.77
CA THR A 332 -31.58 8.72 -5.09
C THR A 332 -32.60 7.78 -4.47
N ARG A 333 -32.83 7.95 -3.17
CA ARG A 333 -34.19 8.03 -2.63
C ARG A 333 -34.19 8.87 -1.36
#